data_AF-A0A847XLE3-F1
#
_entry.id   AF-A0A847XLE3-F1
#
_cell.length_a   1.000
_cell.length_b   1.000
_cell.length_c   1.000
_cell.angle_alpha   90.00
_cell.angle_beta   90.00
_cell.angle_gamma   90.00
#
_symmetry.space_group_name_H-M   'P 1'
#
loop_
_entity.id
_entity.type
_entity.pdbx_description
1 polymer ?
#
loop_
_entity_poly.entity_id
_entity_poly.type
_entity_poly.pdbx_seq_one_letter_code
_entity_poly.pdbx_strand_id
1 'polypeptide(L)' 'MTKKIDANTRFYIDIDIKTKKVIGWDYGSRFELEQELTDPNHRRIFITKGQYNKLER' A
#
# COMPACT_ATOMS: atom_id res chain seq x y z
N MET A 1 -6.05 5.22 16.04
CA MET A 1 -7.05 4.14 16.03
C MET A 1 -6.59 3.11 15.01
N THR A 2 -6.32 1.87 15.43
CA THR A 2 -5.82 0.82 14.52
C THR A 2 -6.98 0.36 13.63
N LYS A 3 -6.88 0.56 12.31
CA LYS A 3 -7.91 0.05 11.37
C LYS A 3 -8.01 -1.47 11.55
N LYS A 4 -9.22 -2.01 11.67
CA LYS A 4 -9.46 -3.45 11.88
C LYS A 4 -8.94 -4.24 10.67
N ILE A 5 -8.03 -5.18 10.90
CA ILE A 5 -7.45 -6.03 9.85
C ILE A 5 -8.29 -7.30 9.73
N ASP A 6 -8.75 -7.60 8.53
CA ASP A 6 -9.54 -8.78 8.19
C ASP A 6 -9.08 -9.42 6.85
N ALA A 7 -9.80 -10.43 6.36
CA ALA A 7 -9.49 -11.12 5.10
C ALA A 7 -9.57 -10.22 3.85
N ASN A 8 -10.31 -9.11 3.94
CA ASN A 8 -10.48 -8.14 2.86
C ASN A 8 -9.44 -7.03 2.90
N THR A 9 -8.61 -6.98 3.94
CA THR A 9 -7.52 -6.01 4.04
C THR A 9 -6.43 -6.31 3.01
N ARG A 10 -5.92 -5.27 2.38
CA ARG A 10 -4.76 -5.31 1.49
C ARG A 10 -3.72 -4.32 1.98
N PHE A 11 -2.49 -4.79 2.10
CA PHE A 11 -1.33 -3.99 2.45
C PHE A 11 -0.60 -3.63 1.15
N TYR A 12 -0.03 -2.44 1.09
CA TYR A 12 0.62 -1.98 -0.12
C TYR A 12 1.75 -0.99 0.15
N ILE A 13 2.60 -0.83 -0.86
CA ILE A 13 3.61 0.23 -0.96
C ILE A 13 3.34 0.98 -2.27
N ASP A 14 3.32 2.30 -2.19
CA ASP A 14 3.28 3.17 -3.36
C ASP A 14 4.69 3.66 -3.67
N ILE A 15 5.11 3.49 -4.92
CA ILE A 15 6.42 3.89 -5.42
C ILE A 15 6.29 4.82 -6.62
N ASP A 16 7.22 5.75 -6.75
CA ASP A 16 7.42 6.52 -7.98
C ASP A 16 8.47 5.79 -8.84
N ILE A 17 8.05 5.33 -10.02
CA ILE A 17 8.92 4.56 -10.91
C ILE A 17 10.02 5.39 -11.59
N LYS A 18 9.84 6.70 -11.73
CA LYS A 18 10.85 7.60 -12.30
C LYS A 18 11.97 7.85 -11.31
N THR A 19 11.61 8.22 -10.09
CA THR A 19 12.58 8.55 -9.04
C THR A 19 13.08 7.33 -8.27
N LYS A 20 12.41 6.17 -8.43
CA LYS A 20 12.65 4.92 -7.71
C LYS A 20 12.51 5.07 -6.19
N LYS A 21 11.70 6.04 -5.75
CA LYS A 21 11.47 6.33 -4.33
C LYS A 21 10.16 5.72 -3.85
N VAL A 22 10.15 5.32 -2.59
CA VAL A 22 8.93 4.99 -1.87
C VAL A 22 8.21 6.30 -1.55
N ILE A 23 6.95 6.39 -1.95
CA ILE A 23 6.06 7.51 -1.65
C ILE A 23 5.42 7.28 -0.28
N GLY A 24 4.99 6.05 -0.01
CA GLY A 24 4.43 5.63 1.27
C GLY A 24 3.98 4.18 1.24
N TRP A 25 3.49 3.71 2.39
CA TRP A 25 2.85 2.40 2.54
C TRP A 25 1.69 2.52 3.53
N ASP A 26 0.61 1.80 3.27
CA ASP A 26 -0.55 1.75 4.17
C ASP A 26 -1.32 0.44 3.88
N TYR A 27 -2.49 0.31 4.48
CA TYR A 27 -3.42 -0.77 4.30
C TYR A 27 -4.86 -0.30 4.35
N GLY A 28 -5.72 -1.01 3.63
CA GLY A 28 -7.15 -0.70 3.56
C GLY A 28 -8.00 -1.87 3.07
N SER A 29 -9.31 -1.69 3.11
CA SER A 29 -10.26 -2.66 2.54
C SER A 29 -10.10 -2.72 1.02
N ARG A 30 -10.06 -3.93 0.45
CA ARG A 30 -10.00 -4.14 -1.01
C ARG A 30 -11.15 -3.48 -1.79
N PHE A 31 -12.26 -3.17 -1.10
CA PHE A 31 -13.44 -2.55 -1.70
C PHE A 31 -13.38 -1.02 -1.70
N GLU A 32 -12.58 -0.44 -0.80
CA GLU A 32 -12.47 1.01 -0.62
C GLU A 32 -11.14 1.56 -1.16
N LEU A 33 -10.16 0.68 -1.40
CA LEU A 33 -8.88 1.07 -1.94
C LEU A 33 -9.03 1.56 -3.38
N GLU A 34 -8.59 2.80 -3.59
CA GLU A 34 -8.38 3.35 -4.92
C GLU A 34 -7.46 2.43 -5.72
N GLN A 35 -7.96 2.01 -6.89
CA GLN A 35 -7.24 1.12 -7.80
C GLN A 35 -6.26 1.89 -8.68
N GLU A 36 -6.54 3.17 -8.93
CA GLU A 36 -5.74 4.06 -9.78
C GLU A 36 -5.13 5.16 -8.92
N LEU A 37 -3.82 5.37 -9.09
CA LEU A 37 -3.12 6.49 -8.47
C LEU A 37 -3.17 7.68 -9.43
N THR A 38 -3.33 8.89 -8.89
CA THR A 38 -3.51 10.12 -9.69
C THR A 38 -2.32 10.42 -10.60
N ASP A 39 -1.09 10.08 -10.18
CA ASP A 39 0.11 10.24 -11.01
C ASP A 39 0.38 8.97 -11.83
N PRO A 40 0.54 9.07 -13.17
CA PRO A 40 0.79 7.93 -14.04
C PRO A 40 2.14 7.25 -13.81
N ASN A 41 3.06 7.85 -13.04
CA ASN A 41 4.34 7.28 -12.64
C ASN A 41 4.28 6.60 -11.27
N HIS A 42 3.19 6.78 -10.52
CA HIS A 42 3.01 6.08 -9.26
C HIS A 42 2.51 4.67 -9.53
N ARG A 43 3.05 3.70 -8.80
CA ARG A 43 2.63 2.31 -8.84
C ARG A 43 2.40 1.79 -7.44
N ARG A 44 1.28 1.11 -7.26
CA ARG A 44 0.94 0.38 -6.04
C ARG A 44 1.41 -1.06 -6.15
N ILE A 45 2.21 -1.51 -5.19
CA ILE A 45 2.65 -2.89 -5.06
C ILE A 45 1.98 -3.48 -3.83
N PHE A 46 1.17 -4.52 -4.04
CA PHE A 46 0.55 -5.24 -2.93
C PHE A 46 1.56 -6.16 -2.25
N ILE A 47 1.54 -6.14 -0.92
CA ILE A 47 2.44 -6.91 -0.08
C ILE A 47 1.65 -7.71 0.97
N THR A 48 2.31 -8.68 1.57
CA THR A 48 1.75 -9.45 2.69
C THR A 48 1.83 -8.65 4.00
N LYS A 49 0.98 -8.99 4.97
CA LYS A 49 1.06 -8.44 6.35
C LYS A 49 2.46 -8.60 6.95
N GLY A 50 3.09 -9.76 6.73
CA GLY A 50 4.44 -10.04 7.21
C GLY A 50 5.52 -9.14 6.58
N GLN A 51 5.36 -8.75 5.31
CA GLN A 51 6.23 -7.77 4.67
C GLN A 51 5.95 -6.35 5.19
N TYR A 52 4.69 -5.98 5.35
CA TYR A 52 4.29 -4.66 5.88
C TYR A 52 4.86 -4.42 7.28
N ASN A 53 4.74 -5.40 8.17
CA ASN A 53 5.28 -5.33 9.53
C ASN A 53 6.80 -5.14 9.60
N LYS A 54 7.54 -5.36 8.51
CA LYS A 54 8.99 -5.09 8.45
C LYS A 54 9.30 -3.62 8.15
N LEU A 55 8.33 -2.83 7.66
CA LEU A 55 8.46 -1.41 7.33
C LEU A 55 8.15 -0.51 8.54
N GLU A 56 7.27 -0.97 9.44
CA GLU A 56 6.86 -0.28 10.68
C GLU A 56 7.90 -0.39 11.82
N ARG A 57 9.10 -0.89 11.54
CA ARG A 57 10.07 -1.33 12.54
C ARG A 57 11.37 -0.55 12.45
#